data_AF-A0A7Y8JW92-F1
#
_entry.id   AF-A0A7Y8JW92-F1
#
_cell.length_a   1.000
_cell.length_b   1.000
_cell.length_c   1.000
_cell.angle_alpha   90.00
_cell.angle_beta   90.00
_cell.angle_gamma   90.00
#
_symmetry.space_group_name_H-M   'P 1'
#
loop_
_entity.id
_entity.type
_entity.pdbx_description
1 polymer ?
#
loop_
_entity_poly.entity_id
_entity_poly.type
_entity_poly.pdbx_seq_one_letter_code
_entity_poly.pdbx_strand_id
1 'polypeptide(L)'
;MHPTTLYVVGNGFDLWHGIPSGLGQFKEYVLATDRDIHREVEDYLPAGDDWCDLELALAELDADMLVDNLGHFMGAYGAEDWSDSGHHDFQYEVGNVVERLSKGLRTRFAEWIRDLPIPTHDTAPRRLATLDPQALFLTFNYTSTLDTLYGIDLARVLHIHGRSDAADDELVLGHAWNPQSRPSLNDRPDIEEIDTRVAEANDIIDDYFSATFKRSEELIAQHRTFFQALGAIQKVVVLGHSLSPVDAIYFQALLQQPSVAAARWTVACRSKQEWPDKEQRLVALGLWPGAGQPSSWDAL
;
A
#
# COMPACT_ATOMS: atom_id res chain seq x y z
N MET A 1 29.18 -11.47 -12.16
CA MET A 1 28.22 -12.51 -12.55
C MET A 1 26.83 -11.89 -12.53
N HIS A 2 25.95 -12.25 -13.45
CA HIS A 2 24.57 -11.77 -13.40
C HIS A 2 23.80 -12.47 -12.28
N PRO A 3 22.96 -11.76 -11.51
CA PRO A 3 22.10 -12.38 -10.50
C PRO A 3 21.16 -13.41 -11.13
N THR A 4 21.04 -14.58 -10.50
CA THR A 4 20.16 -15.67 -10.96
C THR A 4 18.95 -15.89 -10.05
N THR A 5 18.93 -15.25 -8.88
CA THR A 5 17.84 -15.31 -7.91
C THR A 5 17.23 -13.92 -7.74
N LEU A 6 15.89 -13.85 -7.75
CA LEU A 6 15.10 -12.70 -7.36
C LEU A 6 14.30 -13.03 -6.10
N TYR A 7 14.41 -12.20 -5.07
CA TYR A 7 13.51 -12.23 -3.92
C TYR A 7 12.45 -11.15 -4.09
N VAL A 8 11.19 -11.53 -3.87
CA VAL A 8 10.05 -10.62 -3.79
C VAL A 8 9.58 -10.59 -2.34
N VAL A 9 9.83 -9.50 -1.64
CA VAL A 9 9.68 -9.38 -0.19
C VAL A 9 8.48 -8.52 0.14
N GLY A 10 7.62 -8.98 1.05
CA GLY A 10 6.50 -8.21 1.58
C GLY A 10 6.36 -8.36 3.09
N ASN A 11 5.33 -7.76 3.68
CA ASN A 11 5.27 -7.48 5.12
C ASN A 11 5.38 -8.73 6.02
N GLY A 12 4.95 -9.89 5.51
CA GLY A 12 5.15 -11.16 6.21
C GLY A 12 6.61 -11.51 6.51
N PHE A 13 7.58 -10.92 5.80
CA PHE A 13 9.01 -11.01 6.11
C PHE A 13 9.33 -10.25 7.39
N ASP A 14 8.92 -9.00 7.54
CA ASP A 14 9.16 -8.22 8.76
C ASP A 14 8.48 -8.88 9.96
N LEU A 15 7.23 -9.32 9.79
CA LEU A 15 6.49 -10.07 10.79
C LEU A 15 7.19 -11.38 11.21
N TRP A 16 7.82 -12.09 10.26
CA TRP A 16 8.59 -13.31 10.56
C TRP A 16 9.79 -13.01 11.46
N HIS A 17 10.40 -11.84 11.29
CA HIS A 17 11.51 -11.36 12.12
C HIS A 17 11.04 -10.66 13.41
N GLY A 18 9.74 -10.68 13.72
CA GLY A 18 9.18 -10.12 14.95
C GLY A 18 9.07 -8.60 14.96
N ILE A 19 9.15 -7.95 13.80
CA ILE A 19 8.87 -6.52 13.67
C ILE A 19 7.35 -6.33 13.72
N PRO A 20 6.81 -5.44 14.56
CA PRO A 20 5.36 -5.23 14.70
C PRO A 20 4.81 -4.33 13.57
N SER A 21 5.07 -4.70 12.32
CA SER A 21 4.74 -3.94 11.10
C SER A 21 3.36 -4.26 10.51
N GLY A 22 2.46 -4.88 11.28
CA GLY A 22 1.10 -5.16 10.83
C GLY A 22 0.23 -3.91 10.83
N LEU A 23 -0.75 -3.83 9.93
CA LEU A 23 -1.68 -2.68 9.87
C LEU A 23 -2.57 -2.56 11.12
N GLY A 24 -2.80 -3.66 11.86
CA GLY A 24 -3.46 -3.59 13.17
C GLY A 24 -2.62 -2.83 14.21
N GLN A 25 -1.29 -2.97 14.18
CA GLN A 25 -0.41 -2.17 15.03
C GLN A 25 -0.36 -0.71 14.57
N PHE A 26 -0.49 -0.45 13.27
CA PHE A 26 -0.65 0.90 12.76
C PHE A 26 -1.96 1.54 13.24
N LYS A 27 -3.08 0.82 13.22
CA LYS A 27 -4.37 1.27 13.80
C LYS A 27 -4.21 1.69 15.25
N GLU A 28 -3.59 0.86 16.08
CA GLU A 28 -3.30 1.17 17.49
C GLU A 28 -2.42 2.42 17.63
N TYR A 29 -1.41 2.57 16.78
CA TYR A 29 -0.54 3.76 16.75
C TYR A 29 -1.33 5.04 16.43
N VAL A 30 -2.17 5.02 15.40
CA VAL A 30 -2.98 6.19 15.02
C VAL A 30 -4.00 6.52 16.11
N LEU A 31 -4.64 5.52 16.74
CA LEU A 31 -5.54 5.75 17.87
C LEU A 31 -4.86 6.50 19.02
N ALA A 32 -3.58 6.20 19.27
CA ALA A 32 -2.79 6.81 20.33
C ALA A 32 -2.27 8.21 19.99
N THR A 33 -2.02 8.50 18.71
CA THR A 33 -1.32 9.72 18.26
C THR A 33 -2.24 10.75 17.60
N ASP A 34 -3.26 10.31 16.87
CA ASP A 34 -4.17 11.15 16.09
C ASP A 34 -5.57 10.53 16.05
N ARG A 35 -6.41 10.89 17.04
CA ARG A 35 -7.76 10.33 17.19
C ARG A 35 -8.73 10.75 16.11
N ASP A 36 -8.50 11.91 15.47
CA ASP A 36 -9.37 12.39 14.40
C ASP A 36 -9.15 11.54 13.14
N ILE A 37 -7.89 11.29 12.76
CA ILE A 37 -7.58 10.35 11.66
C ILE A 37 -8.12 8.97 11.98
N HIS A 38 -7.90 8.45 13.19
CA HIS A 38 -8.42 7.12 13.54
C HIS A 38 -9.94 7.04 13.37
N ARG A 39 -10.69 8.02 13.93
CA ARG A 39 -12.14 8.07 13.81
C ARG A 39 -12.57 8.10 12.34
N GLU A 40 -11.94 8.94 11.53
CA GLU A 40 -12.32 9.11 10.12
C GLU A 40 -12.03 7.88 9.27
N VAL A 41 -10.96 7.13 9.57
CA VAL A 41 -10.73 5.82 8.93
C VAL A 41 -11.85 4.85 9.30
N GLU A 42 -12.24 4.79 10.58
CA GLU A 42 -13.34 3.90 11.01
C GLU A 42 -14.70 4.30 10.46
N ASP A 43 -14.95 5.60 10.30
CA ASP A 43 -16.25 6.14 9.86
C ASP A 43 -16.41 6.03 8.34
N TYR A 44 -15.33 6.25 7.56
CA TYR A 44 -15.44 6.47 6.11
C TYR A 44 -14.69 5.46 5.24
N LEU A 45 -13.80 4.64 5.80
CA LEU A 45 -13.02 3.67 5.04
C LEU A 45 -13.35 2.23 5.46
N PRO A 46 -13.72 1.33 4.54
CA PRO A 46 -13.97 -0.08 4.84
C PRO A 46 -12.67 -0.89 5.04
N ALA A 47 -11.78 -0.45 5.95
CA ALA A 47 -10.44 -1.02 6.13
C ALA A 47 -10.40 -2.38 6.87
N GLY A 48 -11.54 -2.82 7.41
CA GLY A 48 -11.65 -4.01 8.25
C GLY A 48 -11.16 -3.79 9.69
N ASP A 49 -11.44 -4.74 10.58
CA ASP A 49 -11.23 -4.61 12.04
C ASP A 49 -9.79 -4.21 12.41
N ASP A 50 -8.79 -4.77 11.72
CA ASP A 50 -7.36 -4.52 11.95
C ASP A 50 -6.72 -3.65 10.85
N TRP A 51 -7.53 -2.89 10.09
CA TRP A 51 -7.09 -2.14 8.91
C TRP A 51 -6.34 -3.00 7.88
N CYS A 52 -6.62 -4.31 7.82
CA CYS A 52 -5.93 -5.24 6.95
C CYS A 52 -6.11 -4.93 5.46
N ASP A 53 -7.22 -4.26 5.12
CA ASP A 53 -7.57 -3.87 3.76
C ASP A 53 -7.43 -2.36 3.55
N LEU A 54 -6.64 -1.65 4.37
CA LEU A 54 -6.51 -0.19 4.31
C LEU A 54 -6.18 0.33 2.91
N GLU A 55 -5.22 -0.28 2.20
CA GLU A 55 -4.87 0.13 0.83
C GLU A 55 -6.02 -0.09 -0.17
N LEU A 56 -6.90 -1.06 0.04
CA LEU A 56 -8.11 -1.21 -0.77
C LEU A 56 -9.16 -0.18 -0.36
N ALA A 57 -9.35 0.01 0.94
CA ALA A 57 -10.33 0.91 1.51
C ALA A 57 -10.09 2.38 1.12
N LEU A 58 -8.84 2.81 0.92
CA LEU A 58 -8.51 4.14 0.38
C LEU A 58 -9.11 4.40 -1.02
N ALA A 59 -9.40 3.36 -1.81
CA ALA A 59 -10.13 3.51 -3.08
C ALA A 59 -11.65 3.60 -2.89
N GLU A 60 -12.15 3.15 -1.73
CA GLU A 60 -13.55 2.90 -1.43
C GLU A 60 -14.09 3.85 -0.35
N LEU A 61 -13.50 5.05 -0.22
CA LEU A 61 -14.02 6.09 0.67
C LEU A 61 -15.53 6.32 0.43
N ASP A 62 -16.30 6.21 1.50
CA ASP A 62 -17.75 6.42 1.49
C ASP A 62 -18.07 7.92 1.43
N ALA A 63 -18.07 8.43 0.21
CA ALA A 63 -18.33 9.84 -0.07
C ALA A 63 -19.75 10.27 0.36
N ASP A 64 -20.74 9.38 0.20
CA ASP A 64 -22.12 9.67 0.56
C ASP A 64 -22.23 9.84 2.09
N MET A 65 -21.66 8.91 2.87
CA MET A 65 -21.63 9.01 4.32
C MET A 65 -20.86 10.23 4.82
N LEU A 66 -19.75 10.58 4.16
CA LEU A 66 -18.99 11.80 4.48
C LEU A 66 -19.84 13.07 4.28
N VAL A 67 -20.49 13.19 3.12
CA VAL A 67 -21.36 14.32 2.80
C VAL A 67 -22.55 14.40 3.76
N ASP A 68 -23.19 13.27 4.06
CA ASP A 68 -24.33 13.21 4.98
C ASP A 68 -23.93 13.61 6.41
N ASN A 69 -22.82 13.07 6.92
CA ASN A 69 -22.33 13.36 8.27
C ASN A 69 -21.95 14.83 8.43
N LEU A 70 -21.37 15.44 7.40
CA LEU A 70 -20.95 16.84 7.42
C LEU A 70 -22.05 17.80 6.91
N GLY A 71 -23.17 17.30 6.40
CA GLY A 71 -24.25 18.13 5.84
C GLY A 71 -24.85 19.13 6.82
N HIS A 72 -24.70 18.91 8.13
CA HIS A 72 -25.10 19.88 9.15
C HIS A 72 -24.30 21.19 9.14
N PHE A 73 -23.12 21.23 8.51
CA PHE A 73 -22.35 22.44 8.24
C PHE A 73 -22.94 23.26 7.08
N MET A 74 -23.87 22.70 6.30
CA MET A 74 -24.62 23.47 5.30
C MET A 74 -25.64 24.35 6.02
N GLY A 75 -25.28 25.62 6.27
CA GLY A 75 -26.22 26.60 6.80
C GLY A 75 -27.49 26.72 5.95
N ALA A 76 -28.62 27.04 6.59
CA ALA A 76 -29.89 27.28 5.90
C ALA A 76 -29.79 28.53 5.00
N TYR A 77 -30.35 28.44 3.78
CA TYR A 77 -30.44 29.58 2.88
C TYR A 77 -31.22 30.73 3.54
N GLY A 78 -30.52 31.85 3.83
CA GLY A 78 -31.12 33.06 4.41
C GLY A 78 -31.14 33.15 5.94
N ALA A 79 -30.28 32.42 6.66
CA ALA A 79 -30.09 32.61 8.10
C ALA A 79 -29.69 34.07 8.45
N GLU A 80 -30.09 34.60 9.62
CA GLU A 80 -29.80 36.00 9.96
C GLU A 80 -28.31 36.30 10.24
N ASP A 81 -27.51 35.28 10.59
CA ASP A 81 -26.05 35.34 10.77
C ASP A 81 -25.27 35.08 9.45
N TRP A 82 -25.89 35.37 8.31
CA TRP A 82 -25.35 35.12 6.97
C TRP A 82 -24.07 35.92 6.67
N SER A 83 -22.99 35.19 6.36
CA SER A 83 -21.73 35.74 5.83
C SER A 83 -21.24 34.84 4.70
N ASP A 84 -20.53 35.41 3.71
CA ASP A 84 -19.89 34.64 2.63
C ASP A 84 -18.97 33.53 3.18
N SER A 85 -18.39 33.71 4.38
CA SER A 85 -17.59 32.69 5.06
C SER A 85 -18.39 31.45 5.47
N GLY A 86 -19.65 31.59 5.92
CA GLY A 86 -20.49 30.46 6.33
C GLY A 86 -20.98 29.58 5.17
N HIS A 87 -20.80 30.02 3.92
CA HIS A 87 -21.09 29.22 2.73
C HIS A 87 -20.03 28.17 2.41
N HIS A 88 -18.84 28.27 3.02
CA HIS A 88 -17.72 27.36 2.78
C HIS A 88 -17.40 26.46 3.98
N ASP A 89 -18.13 26.56 5.09
CA ASP A 89 -17.88 25.73 6.27
C ASP A 89 -18.01 24.23 5.94
N PHE A 90 -19.02 23.86 5.15
CA PHE A 90 -19.20 22.48 4.71
C PHE A 90 -18.02 21.97 3.86
N GLN A 91 -17.65 22.71 2.82
CA GLN A 91 -16.53 22.34 1.94
C GLN A 91 -15.20 22.34 2.69
N TYR A 92 -15.02 23.26 3.64
CA TYR A 92 -13.85 23.32 4.51
C TYR A 92 -13.74 22.09 5.39
N GLU A 93 -14.83 21.65 6.02
CA GLU A 93 -14.82 20.44 6.84
C GLU A 93 -14.63 19.16 6.01
N VAL A 94 -15.23 19.07 4.82
CA VAL A 94 -14.94 17.98 3.86
C VAL A 94 -13.45 17.97 3.50
N GLY A 95 -12.88 19.15 3.20
CA GLY A 95 -11.46 19.31 2.91
C GLY A 95 -10.56 18.87 4.06
N ASN A 96 -10.93 19.18 5.31
CA ASN A 96 -10.19 18.76 6.50
C ASN A 96 -10.16 17.23 6.63
N VAL A 97 -11.30 16.55 6.43
CA VAL A 97 -11.37 15.08 6.49
C VAL A 97 -10.55 14.47 5.35
N VAL A 98 -10.70 14.97 4.13
CA VAL A 98 -9.93 14.51 2.96
C VAL A 98 -8.42 14.70 3.17
N GLU A 99 -7.98 15.84 3.72
CA GLU A 99 -6.57 16.09 3.99
C GLU A 99 -6.02 15.14 5.06
N ARG A 100 -6.78 14.88 6.13
CA ARG A 100 -6.44 13.91 7.18
C ARG A 100 -6.35 12.49 6.64
N LEU A 101 -7.33 12.03 5.87
CA LEU A 101 -7.34 10.69 5.29
C LEU A 101 -6.30 10.50 4.18
N SER A 102 -5.82 11.57 3.54
CA SER A 102 -4.82 11.50 2.48
C SER A 102 -3.40 11.78 2.99
N LYS A 103 -3.05 13.04 3.24
CA LYS A 103 -1.70 13.46 3.65
C LYS A 103 -1.44 13.14 5.12
N GLY A 104 -2.44 13.35 5.99
CA GLY A 104 -2.33 13.08 7.42
C GLY A 104 -2.00 11.62 7.70
N LEU A 105 -2.81 10.72 7.15
CA LEU A 105 -2.65 9.27 7.33
C LEU A 105 -1.30 8.77 6.80
N ARG A 106 -0.88 9.26 5.62
CA ARG A 106 0.46 8.96 5.05
C ARG A 106 1.59 9.46 5.94
N THR A 107 1.45 10.65 6.52
CA THR A 107 2.43 11.20 7.46
C THR A 107 2.55 10.31 8.69
N ARG A 108 1.42 9.94 9.31
CA ARG A 108 1.40 9.04 10.47
C ARG A 108 1.97 7.66 10.15
N PHE A 109 1.68 7.15 8.95
CA PHE A 109 2.25 5.89 8.47
C PHE A 109 3.78 5.98 8.37
N ALA A 110 4.31 7.05 7.79
CA ALA A 110 5.74 7.24 7.65
C ALA A 110 6.46 7.40 8.99
N GLU A 111 5.89 8.15 9.93
CA GLU A 111 6.41 8.27 11.30
C GLU A 111 6.40 6.91 12.01
N TRP A 112 5.27 6.20 11.98
CA TRP A 112 5.14 4.88 12.59
C TRP A 112 6.17 3.89 12.05
N ILE A 113 6.31 3.79 10.72
CA ILE A 113 7.29 2.91 10.08
C ILE A 113 8.72 3.24 10.52
N ARG A 114 9.07 4.53 10.67
CA ARG A 114 10.41 4.96 11.13
C ARG A 114 10.68 4.62 12.59
N ASP A 115 9.63 4.54 13.41
CA ASP A 115 9.71 4.21 14.83
C ASP A 115 9.71 2.69 15.08
N LEU A 116 9.50 1.86 14.06
CA LEU A 116 9.49 0.40 14.21
C LEU A 116 10.86 -0.13 14.67
N PRO A 117 10.89 -1.04 15.67
CA PRO A 117 12.13 -1.64 16.11
C PRO A 117 12.65 -2.63 15.07
N ILE A 118 13.81 -2.33 14.48
CA ILE A 118 14.48 -3.23 13.54
C ILE A 118 15.45 -4.13 14.32
N PRO A 119 15.24 -5.46 14.33
CA PRO A 119 16.14 -6.36 15.03
C PRO A 119 17.49 -6.45 14.31
N THR A 120 18.55 -6.54 15.11
CA THR A 120 19.90 -6.86 14.64
C THR A 120 20.08 -8.36 14.56
N HIS A 121 21.24 -8.79 14.02
CA HIS A 121 21.66 -10.19 14.03
C HIS A 121 21.47 -10.86 15.41
N ASP A 122 21.79 -10.17 16.50
CA ASP A 122 21.80 -10.76 17.83
C ASP A 122 20.45 -10.69 18.55
N THR A 123 19.53 -9.84 18.09
CA THR A 123 18.22 -9.62 18.72
C THR A 123 17.06 -10.22 17.94
N ALA A 124 17.27 -10.67 16.69
CA ALA A 124 16.23 -11.25 15.87
C ALA A 124 15.73 -12.59 16.46
N PRO A 125 14.41 -12.76 16.70
CA PRO A 125 13.85 -13.98 17.27
C PRO A 125 13.90 -15.16 16.29
N ARG A 126 13.88 -14.88 14.99
CA ARG A 126 13.93 -15.85 13.89
C ARG A 126 14.73 -15.25 12.74
N ARG A 127 15.36 -16.11 11.95
CA ARG A 127 16.07 -15.74 10.72
C ARG A 127 15.92 -16.85 9.71
N LEU A 128 16.05 -16.50 8.43
CA LEU A 128 16.25 -17.45 7.36
C LEU A 128 17.60 -18.16 7.56
N ALA A 129 17.64 -19.44 7.23
CA ALA A 129 18.86 -20.23 7.22
C ALA A 129 19.84 -19.68 6.19
N THR A 130 19.34 -19.28 5.01
CA THR A 130 20.16 -18.70 3.95
C THR A 130 19.43 -17.60 3.18
N LEU A 131 20.14 -16.49 2.95
CA LEU A 131 19.73 -15.45 2.01
C LEU A 131 20.89 -15.22 1.04
N ASP A 132 20.65 -15.31 -0.26
CA ASP A 132 21.73 -15.15 -1.26
C ASP A 132 22.14 -13.67 -1.36
N PRO A 133 23.36 -13.29 -0.91
CA PRO A 133 23.80 -11.89 -0.93
C PRO A 133 24.08 -11.37 -2.35
N GLN A 134 24.11 -12.25 -3.35
CA GLN A 134 24.31 -11.89 -4.76
C GLN A 134 22.99 -11.84 -5.55
N ALA A 135 21.84 -12.09 -4.91
CA ALA A 135 20.53 -11.97 -5.52
C ALA A 135 20.11 -10.51 -5.75
N LEU A 136 19.01 -10.33 -6.47
CA LEU A 136 18.25 -9.08 -6.50
C LEU A 136 17.04 -9.18 -5.58
N PHE A 137 16.62 -8.04 -5.02
CA PHE A 137 15.50 -7.96 -4.10
C PHE A 137 14.54 -6.88 -4.58
N LEU A 138 13.29 -7.25 -4.83
CA LEU A 138 12.18 -6.32 -4.93
C LEU A 138 11.44 -6.38 -3.60
N THR A 139 11.45 -5.29 -2.84
CA THR A 139 10.79 -5.24 -1.53
C THR A 139 9.66 -4.22 -1.53
N PHE A 140 8.54 -4.66 -0.97
CA PHE A 140 7.35 -3.89 -0.66
C PHE A 140 7.37 -3.41 0.79
N ASN A 141 8.38 -3.84 1.57
CA ASN A 141 8.60 -3.34 2.92
C ASN A 141 9.41 -2.05 2.87
N TYR A 142 9.08 -1.17 3.82
CA TYR A 142 9.72 0.14 3.99
C TYR A 142 10.96 0.08 4.89
N THR A 143 11.09 -1.00 5.68
CA THR A 143 12.11 -1.17 6.73
C THR A 143 13.48 -1.57 6.18
N SER A 144 14.54 -1.35 6.96
CA SER A 144 15.92 -1.72 6.64
C SER A 144 16.28 -3.18 7.00
N THR A 145 15.29 -4.07 7.10
CA THR A 145 15.51 -5.44 7.58
C THR A 145 16.51 -6.21 6.71
N LEU A 146 16.51 -6.02 5.39
CA LEU A 146 17.41 -6.73 4.47
C LEU A 146 18.89 -6.34 4.67
N ASP A 147 19.19 -5.06 4.80
CA ASP A 147 20.57 -4.59 5.01
C ASP A 147 21.01 -4.78 6.47
N THR A 148 20.15 -4.45 7.44
CA THR A 148 20.50 -4.44 8.86
C THR A 148 20.66 -5.85 9.43
N LEU A 149 19.78 -6.78 9.04
CA LEU A 149 19.80 -8.15 9.57
C LEU A 149 20.65 -9.11 8.72
N TYR A 150 20.65 -8.93 7.41
CA TYR A 150 21.29 -9.86 6.47
C TYR A 150 22.52 -9.28 5.75
N GLY A 151 22.84 -7.99 5.94
CA GLY A 151 23.99 -7.36 5.29
C GLY A 151 23.86 -7.27 3.77
N ILE A 152 22.62 -7.25 3.25
CA ILE A 152 22.37 -7.14 1.82
C ILE A 152 22.77 -5.75 1.33
N ASP A 153 23.58 -5.71 0.28
CA ASP A 153 23.96 -4.47 -0.40
C ASP A 153 22.72 -3.80 -1.00
N LEU A 154 22.45 -2.55 -0.58
CA LEU A 154 21.31 -1.75 -1.04
C LEU A 154 21.31 -1.53 -2.55
N ALA A 155 22.46 -1.59 -3.23
CA ALA A 155 22.51 -1.54 -4.69
C ALA A 155 21.77 -2.72 -5.38
N ARG A 156 21.39 -3.75 -4.61
CA ARG A 156 20.65 -4.94 -5.05
C ARG A 156 19.20 -4.94 -4.61
N VAL A 157 18.79 -3.96 -3.82
CA VAL A 157 17.46 -3.86 -3.23
C VAL A 157 16.72 -2.70 -3.88
N LEU A 158 15.57 -3.00 -4.47
CA LEU A 158 14.60 -1.99 -4.88
C LEU A 158 13.46 -1.96 -3.88
N HIS A 159 13.40 -0.89 -3.08
CA HIS A 159 12.23 -0.53 -2.28
C HIS A 159 11.22 0.18 -3.19
N ILE A 160 10.27 -0.58 -3.74
CA ILE A 160 9.38 -0.04 -4.78
C ILE A 160 8.41 1.03 -4.24
N HIS A 161 8.19 1.06 -2.92
CA HIS A 161 7.33 2.03 -2.22
C HIS A 161 8.11 3.00 -1.33
N GLY A 162 9.42 3.13 -1.56
CA GLY A 162 10.30 3.97 -0.75
C GLY A 162 10.75 3.29 0.53
N ARG A 163 11.68 3.93 1.23
CA ARG A 163 12.38 3.37 2.39
C ARG A 163 12.39 4.35 3.56
N SER A 164 12.24 3.84 4.77
CA SER A 164 12.02 4.66 5.96
C SER A 164 13.23 5.45 6.45
N ASP A 165 14.44 4.95 6.20
CA ASP A 165 15.71 5.56 6.62
C ASP A 165 16.22 6.67 5.68
N ALA A 166 15.59 6.83 4.51
CA ALA A 166 15.89 7.89 3.55
C ALA A 166 14.99 9.10 3.84
N ALA A 167 15.59 10.19 4.33
CA ALA A 167 14.85 11.39 4.71
C ALA A 167 14.06 12.03 3.55
N ASP A 168 14.49 11.78 2.31
CA ASP A 168 13.89 12.33 1.07
C ASP A 168 12.91 11.34 0.41
N ASP A 169 12.77 10.11 0.89
CA ASP A 169 11.84 9.14 0.31
C ASP A 169 10.43 9.36 0.86
N GLU A 170 9.49 9.62 -0.06
CA GLU A 170 8.06 9.59 0.24
C GLU A 170 7.59 8.13 0.27
N LEU A 171 7.09 7.67 1.43
CA LEU A 171 6.57 6.31 1.55
C LEU A 171 5.24 6.21 0.80
N VAL A 172 5.19 5.29 -0.16
CA VAL A 172 4.03 5.12 -1.03
C VAL A 172 2.99 4.23 -0.35
N LEU A 173 2.01 4.84 0.32
CA LEU A 173 0.82 4.18 0.82
C LEU A 173 -0.39 4.61 -0.03
N GLY A 174 -1.11 3.66 -0.61
CA GLY A 174 -2.23 3.98 -1.48
C GLY A 174 -2.80 2.80 -2.25
N HIS A 175 -3.78 3.09 -3.09
CA HIS A 175 -4.52 2.09 -3.84
C HIS A 175 -4.11 2.05 -5.32
N ALA A 176 -4.33 0.93 -6.01
CA ALA A 176 -3.88 0.73 -7.40
C ALA A 176 -4.92 1.06 -8.48
N TRP A 177 -6.09 1.60 -8.11
CA TRP A 177 -7.12 1.98 -9.08
C TRP A 177 -6.74 3.21 -9.87
N ASN A 178 -6.83 3.11 -11.18
CA ASN A 178 -6.55 4.22 -12.08
C ASN A 178 -7.60 5.35 -11.88
N PRO A 179 -7.19 6.59 -11.57
CA PRO A 179 -8.09 7.74 -11.45
C PRO A 179 -8.97 7.93 -12.70
N GLN A 180 -8.48 7.58 -13.89
CA GLN A 180 -9.24 7.67 -15.15
C GLN A 180 -10.38 6.66 -15.27
N SER A 181 -10.40 5.63 -14.42
CA SER A 181 -11.47 4.63 -14.40
C SER A 181 -12.61 4.98 -13.45
N ARG A 182 -12.43 5.98 -12.59
CA ARG A 182 -13.46 6.50 -11.69
C ARG A 182 -14.11 7.72 -12.33
N PRO A 183 -15.41 7.67 -12.66
CA PRO A 183 -16.14 8.88 -13.05
C PRO A 183 -16.16 9.85 -11.87
N SER A 184 -16.12 11.15 -12.15
CA SER A 184 -16.28 12.18 -11.12
C SER A 184 -17.59 11.96 -10.36
N LEU A 185 -17.62 12.27 -9.07
CA LEU A 185 -18.86 12.27 -8.28
C LEU A 185 -19.91 13.24 -8.86
N ASN A 186 -19.48 14.23 -9.64
CA ASN A 186 -20.32 15.17 -10.36
C ASN A 186 -20.72 14.72 -11.77
N ASP A 187 -20.25 13.57 -12.28
CA ASP A 187 -20.67 12.99 -13.56
C ASP A 187 -22.04 12.28 -13.42
N ARG A 188 -23.09 13.09 -13.22
CA ARG A 188 -24.46 12.65 -12.96
C ARG A 188 -25.49 13.48 -13.73
N PRO A 189 -26.62 12.88 -14.14
CA PRO A 189 -27.61 13.55 -15.00
C PRO A 189 -28.37 14.70 -14.30
N ASP A 190 -28.43 14.68 -12.96
CA ASP A 190 -29.12 15.66 -12.12
C ASP A 190 -28.18 16.73 -11.55
N ILE A 191 -26.97 16.91 -12.12
CA ILE A 191 -25.97 17.88 -11.66
C ILE A 191 -26.50 19.32 -11.55
N GLU A 192 -27.44 19.71 -12.41
CA GLU A 192 -28.07 21.05 -12.37
C GLU A 192 -29.02 21.24 -11.18
N GLU A 193 -29.46 20.16 -10.55
CA GLU A 193 -30.38 20.17 -9.40
C GLU A 193 -29.64 20.07 -8.05
N ILE A 194 -28.34 19.73 -8.06
CA ILE A 194 -27.58 19.56 -6.81
C ILE A 194 -27.19 20.91 -6.22
N ASP A 195 -27.12 20.98 -4.89
CA ASP A 195 -26.60 22.15 -4.19
C ASP A 195 -25.14 22.40 -4.60
N THR A 196 -24.80 23.62 -4.99
CA THR A 196 -23.45 23.96 -5.46
C THR A 196 -22.38 23.63 -4.43
N ARG A 197 -22.70 23.68 -3.13
CA ARG A 197 -21.77 23.31 -2.05
C ARG A 197 -21.47 21.81 -2.04
N VAL A 198 -22.45 20.98 -2.41
CA VAL A 198 -22.26 19.54 -2.60
C VAL A 198 -21.41 19.27 -3.83
N ALA A 199 -21.66 20.00 -4.93
CA ALA A 199 -20.83 19.89 -6.14
C ALA A 199 -19.34 20.20 -5.84
N GLU A 200 -19.07 21.29 -5.12
CA GLU A 200 -17.71 21.67 -4.72
C GLU A 200 -17.08 20.65 -3.75
N ALA A 201 -17.85 20.10 -2.81
CA ALA A 201 -17.37 19.05 -1.92
C ALA A 201 -17.03 17.75 -2.67
N ASN A 202 -17.82 17.40 -3.67
CA ASN A 202 -17.56 16.27 -4.55
C ASN A 202 -16.23 16.44 -5.30
N ASP A 203 -15.90 17.65 -5.78
CA ASP A 203 -14.61 17.92 -6.42
C ASP A 203 -13.44 17.73 -5.42
N ILE A 204 -13.60 18.18 -4.17
CA ILE A 204 -12.60 17.95 -3.10
C ILE A 204 -12.41 16.45 -2.82
N ILE A 205 -13.49 15.68 -2.84
CA ILE A 205 -13.45 14.23 -2.65
C ILE A 205 -12.85 13.54 -3.90
N ASP A 206 -13.07 14.05 -5.11
CA ASP A 206 -12.40 13.51 -6.31
C ASP A 206 -10.87 13.74 -6.26
N ASP A 207 -10.43 14.90 -5.73
CA ASP A 207 -9.02 15.19 -5.47
C ASP A 207 -8.39 14.22 -4.45
N TYR A 208 -9.15 13.75 -3.45
CA TYR A 208 -8.70 12.70 -2.52
C TYR A 208 -8.26 11.44 -3.25
N PHE A 209 -9.06 10.93 -4.19
CA PHE A 209 -8.73 9.69 -4.91
C PHE A 209 -7.49 9.86 -5.77
N SER A 210 -7.34 11.02 -6.40
CA SER A 210 -6.12 11.36 -7.13
C SER A 210 -4.91 11.43 -6.21
N ALA A 211 -5.06 11.99 -5.01
CA ALA A 211 -3.99 12.13 -4.04
C ALA A 211 -3.57 10.78 -3.45
N THR A 212 -4.49 9.84 -3.20
CA THR A 212 -4.20 8.52 -2.61
C THR A 212 -3.90 7.43 -3.66
N PHE A 213 -3.96 7.77 -4.94
CA PHE A 213 -3.61 6.87 -6.03
C PHE A 213 -2.11 6.54 -6.05
N LYS A 214 -1.83 5.24 -6.08
CA LYS A 214 -0.49 4.69 -6.24
C LYS A 214 -0.14 4.61 -7.72
N ARG A 215 0.69 5.55 -8.17
CA ARG A 215 1.18 5.68 -9.56
C ARG A 215 2.17 4.56 -9.93
N SER A 216 1.71 3.32 -9.85
CA SER A 216 2.53 2.11 -9.95
C SER A 216 3.20 1.95 -11.30
N GLU A 217 2.52 2.33 -12.39
CA GLU A 217 3.10 2.34 -13.74
C GLU A 217 4.29 3.29 -13.86
N GLU A 218 4.20 4.45 -13.21
CA GLU A 218 5.28 5.44 -13.19
C GLU A 218 6.45 4.97 -12.35
N LEU A 219 6.19 4.33 -11.20
CA LEU A 219 7.24 3.69 -10.39
C LEU A 219 7.95 2.59 -11.18
N ILE A 220 7.22 1.75 -11.91
CA ILE A 220 7.81 0.73 -12.79
C ILE A 220 8.67 1.39 -13.88
N ALA A 221 8.18 2.45 -14.52
CA ALA A 221 8.90 3.18 -15.56
C ALA A 221 10.18 3.87 -15.03
N GLN A 222 10.11 4.45 -13.82
CA GLN A 222 11.24 5.04 -13.12
C GLN A 222 12.31 3.99 -12.80
N HIS A 223 11.89 2.80 -12.39
CA HIS A 223 12.78 1.70 -12.04
C HIS A 223 13.03 0.71 -13.18
N ARG A 224 12.83 1.12 -14.45
CA ARG A 224 13.04 0.27 -15.64
C ARG A 224 14.37 -0.48 -15.65
N THR A 225 15.45 0.15 -15.15
CA THR A 225 16.79 -0.45 -15.10
C THR A 225 16.83 -1.68 -14.21
N PHE A 226 16.10 -1.68 -13.09
CA PHE A 226 15.97 -2.86 -12.22
C PHE A 226 15.26 -4.00 -12.95
N PHE A 227 14.11 -3.73 -13.58
CA PHE A 227 13.35 -4.75 -14.32
C PHE A 227 14.14 -5.32 -15.50
N GLN A 228 14.91 -4.49 -16.21
CA GLN A 228 15.80 -4.93 -17.30
C GLN A 228 16.95 -5.81 -16.80
N ALA A 229 17.39 -5.66 -15.54
CA ALA A 229 18.45 -6.49 -14.96
C ALA A 229 18.01 -7.93 -14.65
N LEU A 230 16.70 -8.24 -14.77
CA LEU A 230 16.14 -9.55 -14.46
C LEU A 230 16.35 -10.61 -15.56
N GLY A 231 17.06 -10.29 -16.64
CA GLY A 231 17.21 -11.16 -17.82
C GLY A 231 17.90 -12.51 -17.60
N ALA A 232 18.57 -12.72 -16.45
CA ALA A 232 19.26 -13.96 -16.10
C ALA A 232 18.62 -14.72 -14.92
N ILE A 233 17.45 -14.27 -14.45
CA ILE A 233 16.76 -14.90 -13.31
C ILE A 233 16.31 -16.33 -13.66
N GLN A 234 16.60 -17.25 -12.75
CA GLN A 234 16.26 -18.67 -12.82
C GLN A 234 15.41 -19.12 -11.63
N LYS A 235 15.46 -18.36 -10.52
CA LYS A 235 14.72 -18.65 -9.29
C LYS A 235 14.06 -17.37 -8.79
N VAL A 236 12.78 -17.46 -8.46
CA VAL A 236 12.05 -16.41 -7.75
C VAL A 236 11.60 -16.94 -6.40
N VAL A 237 11.86 -16.18 -5.33
CA VAL A 237 11.45 -16.54 -3.97
C VAL A 237 10.58 -15.42 -3.41
N VAL A 238 9.32 -15.73 -3.15
CA VAL A 238 8.37 -14.78 -2.53
C VAL A 238 8.40 -14.97 -1.02
N LEU A 239 8.81 -13.93 -0.30
CA LEU A 239 8.94 -13.90 1.15
C LEU A 239 7.92 -12.94 1.75
N GLY A 240 6.83 -13.48 2.30
CA GLY A 240 5.89 -12.68 3.10
C GLY A 240 5.01 -11.68 2.33
N HIS A 241 5.05 -11.68 1.01
CA HIS A 241 4.12 -10.89 0.20
C HIS A 241 2.70 -11.48 0.24
N SER A 242 1.69 -10.62 0.34
CA SER A 242 0.26 -11.00 0.40
C SER A 242 -0.28 -11.52 -0.93
N LEU A 243 0.36 -11.14 -2.04
CA LEU A 243 -0.12 -11.33 -3.41
C LEU A 243 -1.50 -10.67 -3.59
N SER A 244 -1.68 -9.50 -2.97
CA SER A 244 -2.87 -8.69 -3.07
C SER A 244 -3.06 -8.16 -4.50
N PRO A 245 -4.30 -7.99 -4.99
CA PRO A 245 -4.60 -7.30 -6.23
C PRO A 245 -4.01 -5.87 -6.30
N VAL A 246 -3.82 -5.21 -5.15
CA VAL A 246 -3.22 -3.86 -5.07
C VAL A 246 -1.83 -3.83 -5.71
N ASP A 247 -1.03 -4.89 -5.56
CA ASP A 247 0.32 -4.94 -6.10
C ASP A 247 0.42 -5.73 -7.42
N ALA A 248 -0.72 -6.08 -8.03
CA ALA A 248 -0.77 -6.98 -9.16
C ALA A 248 0.08 -6.51 -10.35
N ILE A 249 0.09 -5.19 -10.59
CA ILE A 249 0.81 -4.58 -11.69
C ILE A 249 2.33 -4.80 -11.62
N TYR A 250 2.91 -4.86 -10.43
CA TYR A 250 4.33 -5.16 -10.26
C TYR A 250 4.63 -6.63 -10.61
N PHE A 251 3.75 -7.56 -10.21
CA PHE A 251 3.88 -8.97 -10.59
C PHE A 251 3.70 -9.17 -12.09
N GLN A 252 2.77 -8.45 -12.72
CA GLN A 252 2.62 -8.45 -14.17
C GLN A 252 3.88 -7.93 -14.87
N ALA A 253 4.48 -6.84 -14.39
CA ALA A 253 5.74 -6.32 -14.91
C ALA A 253 6.91 -7.30 -14.72
N LEU A 254 6.96 -8.02 -13.60
CA LEU A 254 7.92 -9.11 -13.39
C LEU A 254 7.72 -10.23 -14.41
N LEU A 255 6.48 -10.69 -14.60
CA LEU A 255 6.14 -11.80 -15.49
C LEU A 255 6.24 -11.44 -16.98
N GLN A 256 6.29 -10.16 -17.34
CA GLN A 256 6.67 -9.71 -18.68
C GLN A 256 8.14 -10.01 -19.01
N GLN A 257 9.00 -10.25 -18.01
CA GLN A 257 10.39 -10.67 -18.24
C GLN A 257 10.43 -12.18 -18.54
N PRO A 258 10.90 -12.62 -19.73
CA PRO A 258 10.84 -14.03 -20.11
C PRO A 258 11.58 -14.98 -19.16
N SER A 259 12.72 -14.54 -18.62
CA SER A 259 13.51 -15.28 -17.62
C SER A 259 12.74 -15.49 -16.32
N VAL A 260 12.03 -14.46 -15.85
CA VAL A 260 11.24 -14.49 -14.60
C VAL A 260 9.98 -15.35 -14.77
N ALA A 261 9.31 -15.26 -15.92
CA ALA A 261 8.17 -16.10 -16.25
C ALA A 261 8.53 -17.60 -16.33
N ALA A 262 9.75 -17.92 -16.81
CA ALA A 262 10.26 -19.29 -16.90
C ALA A 262 11.00 -19.77 -15.63
N ALA A 263 11.21 -18.90 -14.65
CA ALA A 263 11.95 -19.21 -13.44
C ALA A 263 11.20 -20.22 -12.55
N ARG A 264 11.94 -20.88 -11.65
CA ARG A 264 11.33 -21.67 -10.58
C ARG A 264 10.83 -20.75 -9.47
N TRP A 265 9.51 -20.71 -9.26
CA TRP A 265 8.88 -19.90 -8.22
C TRP A 265 8.74 -20.69 -6.92
N THR A 266 9.21 -20.12 -5.82
CA THR A 266 9.01 -20.67 -4.47
C THR A 266 8.36 -19.62 -3.59
N VAL A 267 7.31 -19.99 -2.86
CA VAL A 267 6.60 -19.08 -1.95
C VAL A 267 6.78 -19.57 -0.51
N ALA A 268 7.22 -18.67 0.37
CA ALA A 268 7.25 -18.94 1.79
C ALA A 268 5.82 -18.96 2.36
N CYS A 269 5.42 -20.10 2.91
CA CYS A 269 4.13 -20.29 3.56
C CYS A 269 4.34 -20.61 5.05
N ARG A 270 3.49 -20.07 5.93
CA ARG A 270 3.55 -20.42 7.37
C ARG A 270 2.99 -21.83 7.60
N SER A 271 2.05 -22.25 6.76
CA SER A 271 1.53 -23.61 6.73
C SER A 271 1.26 -24.07 5.29
N LYS A 272 1.25 -25.38 5.06
CA LYS A 272 0.88 -25.94 3.75
C LYS A 272 -0.57 -25.65 3.34
N GLN A 273 -1.43 -25.30 4.30
CA GLN A 273 -2.85 -24.99 4.04
C GLN A 273 -3.02 -23.65 3.32
N GLU A 274 -2.03 -22.75 3.40
CA GLU A 274 -2.06 -21.46 2.67
C GLU A 274 -1.75 -21.60 1.17
N TRP A 275 -1.19 -22.75 0.75
CA TRP A 275 -0.69 -22.91 -0.61
C TRP A 275 -1.77 -22.79 -1.70
N PRO A 276 -2.94 -23.45 -1.59
CA PRO A 276 -3.97 -23.35 -2.63
C PRO A 276 -4.37 -21.91 -2.94
N ASP A 277 -4.58 -21.09 -1.90
CA ASP A 277 -4.95 -19.68 -2.05
C ASP A 277 -3.82 -18.85 -2.68
N LYS A 278 -2.57 -19.09 -2.26
CA LYS A 278 -1.39 -18.41 -2.82
C LYS A 278 -1.14 -18.80 -4.28
N GLU A 279 -1.33 -20.07 -4.63
CA GLU A 279 -1.24 -20.55 -6.01
C GLU A 279 -2.32 -19.90 -6.88
N GLN A 280 -3.57 -19.86 -6.41
CA GLN A 280 -4.66 -19.19 -7.12
C GLN A 280 -4.36 -17.71 -7.36
N ARG A 281 -3.83 -17.00 -6.35
CA ARG A 281 -3.40 -15.60 -6.49
C ARG A 281 -2.28 -15.45 -7.51
N LEU A 282 -1.24 -16.28 -7.48
CA LEU A 282 -0.17 -16.25 -8.48
C LEU A 282 -0.69 -16.49 -9.91
N VAL A 283 -1.63 -17.40 -10.08
CA VAL A 283 -2.27 -17.66 -11.37
C VAL A 283 -3.07 -16.44 -11.83
N ALA A 284 -3.84 -15.81 -10.94
CA ALA A 284 -4.56 -14.56 -11.24
C ALA A 284 -3.61 -13.40 -11.63
N LEU A 285 -2.39 -13.39 -11.09
CA LEU A 285 -1.34 -12.44 -11.43
C LEU A 285 -0.65 -12.75 -12.79
N GLY A 286 -0.90 -13.92 -13.37
CA GLY A 286 -0.39 -14.32 -14.69
C GLY A 286 0.68 -15.41 -14.68
N LEU A 287 1.00 -16.01 -13.52
CA LEU A 287 1.91 -17.16 -13.46
C LEU A 287 1.20 -18.42 -13.99
N TRP A 288 1.94 -19.27 -14.71
CA TRP A 288 1.39 -20.53 -15.20
C TRP A 288 0.98 -21.45 -14.02
N PRO A 289 -0.21 -22.10 -14.07
CA PRO A 289 -0.62 -23.07 -13.06
C PRO A 289 0.42 -24.16 -12.84
N GLY A 290 0.75 -24.47 -11.58
CA GLY A 290 1.77 -25.45 -11.23
C GLY A 290 3.23 -25.00 -11.39
N ALA A 291 3.52 -23.77 -11.83
CA ALA A 291 4.89 -23.25 -11.93
C ALA A 291 5.48 -22.82 -10.57
N GLY A 292 4.62 -22.60 -9.58
CA GLY A 292 5.02 -22.28 -8.22
C GLY A 292 5.03 -23.50 -7.30
N GLN A 293 5.82 -23.44 -6.23
CA GLN A 293 5.81 -24.43 -5.15
C GLN A 293 5.88 -23.76 -3.77
N PRO A 294 5.25 -24.34 -2.74
CA PRO A 294 5.36 -23.85 -1.37
C PRO A 294 6.70 -24.25 -0.74
N SER A 295 7.18 -23.44 0.19
CA SER A 295 8.27 -23.78 1.11
C SER A 295 7.95 -23.26 2.51
N SER A 296 8.38 -23.98 3.55
CA SER A 296 8.27 -23.48 4.92
C SER A 296 9.32 -22.40 5.17
N TRP A 297 8.98 -21.39 5.96
CA TRP A 297 9.94 -20.36 6.39
C TRP A 297 11.21 -20.94 7.00
N ASP A 298 11.10 -21.99 7.81
CA ASP A 298 12.26 -22.65 8.44
C ASP A 298 13.19 -23.39 7.46
N ALA A 299 12.73 -23.63 6.23
CA ALA A 299 13.51 -24.31 5.19
C ALA A 299 14.20 -23.34 4.20
N LEU A 300 13.99 -22.03 4.38
CA LEU A 300 14.55 -20.96 3.56
C LEU A 300 15.72 -20.30 4.30
#